data_AF-A0A7L4DNT7-F1
#
_entry.id   AF-A0A7L4DNT7-F1
#
_cell.length_a   1.000
_cell.length_b   1.000
_cell.length_c   1.000
_cell.angle_alpha   90.00
_cell.angle_beta   90.00
_cell.angle_gamma   90.00
#
_symmetry.space_group_name_H-M   'P 1'
#
loop_
_entity.id
_entity.type
_entity.pdbx_description
1 polymer ?
#
loop_
_entity_poly.entity_id
_entity_poly.type
_entity_poly.pdbx_seq_one_letter_code
_entity_poly.pdbx_strand_id
1 'polypeptide(L)'
;RAAMNNIQQLTMILNSAPDKPSDTLIMYFNNCTVNPKDSILKRVESLDHIFKEKFAEAVGQGCAEIGSQRYKLGVRLYYRVMESMLKSEEERLSVQNFSKLLNDNIFHTSLLACAVEVVMATYGRNASQTDGTSAETDLSFPWILNVFDLKAFDFYKVIESFIKAEPSLTREMIKHLERCEHRIMESLAWQSGSPLFDLIKQSKEREGQADQPEPTSALNVPLQHNHTAADLYLSPVRSPKKKASGPSLGATSTPDAQPAVTPQTQKPPKSTSLSLFYKKVYLLAYLRLRTLFFRLLSEHPDLEPLIWTLFQHTLQNEYELMRDRHLDQIMMCCMYGICKVKNVDLRFKVIVLAYKELANTNQETFKRVLIREEQYDSIIVFYNLVFMQKLKTNILQYASNRPPTLSPIPHIPGSPYQFSNSPRRVPAGNNIYISPLKSPYKFSDGFQSPTKMTPRSRILVSIGESFGTSDKFQKINQMVCNSDRQLKRSAEVSTAPKPLKRLRFDIEGQDEADGSKHLPQESKFQQKLAEMTSTPTRMQKQKLNDGNDTSASEE
;
A
#
# COMPACT_ATOMS: atom_id res chain seq x y z
N ARG A 1 8.39 15.53 -20.57
CA ARG A 1 9.67 16.28 -20.58
C ARG A 1 10.39 16.20 -19.23
N ALA A 2 9.84 16.68 -18.10
CA ALA A 2 10.51 16.58 -16.78
C ALA A 2 10.93 15.15 -16.35
N ALA A 3 10.13 14.11 -16.62
CA ALA A 3 10.48 12.73 -16.22
C ALA A 3 11.72 12.14 -16.91
N MET A 4 12.08 12.61 -18.12
CA MET A 4 13.29 12.15 -18.83
C MET A 4 14.58 12.62 -18.14
N ASN A 5 14.55 13.78 -17.46
CA ASN A 5 15.72 14.31 -16.77
C ASN A 5 16.13 13.44 -15.57
N ASN A 6 15.19 12.80 -14.88
CA ASN A 6 15.49 12.12 -13.61
C ASN A 6 16.15 10.75 -13.80
N ILE A 7 15.76 9.99 -14.84
CA ILE A 7 16.45 8.73 -15.18
C ILE A 7 17.89 9.05 -15.60
N GLN A 8 18.06 10.05 -16.46
CA GLN A 8 19.37 10.55 -16.88
C GLN A 8 20.20 11.05 -15.70
N GLN A 9 19.59 11.69 -14.68
CA GLN A 9 20.30 12.17 -13.49
C GLN A 9 20.91 11.01 -12.67
N LEU A 10 20.14 9.97 -12.34
CA LEU A 10 20.71 8.81 -11.63
C LEU A 10 21.77 8.10 -12.50
N THR A 11 21.50 7.89 -13.79
CA THR A 11 22.49 7.30 -14.71
C THR A 11 23.76 8.15 -14.81
N MET A 12 23.67 9.47 -14.80
CA MET A 12 24.82 10.38 -14.81
C MET A 12 25.64 10.30 -13.52
N ILE A 13 24.98 10.26 -12.36
CA ILE A 13 25.62 10.06 -11.05
C ILE A 13 26.35 8.70 -10.99
N LEU A 14 25.71 7.63 -11.49
CA LEU A 14 26.32 6.30 -11.52
C LEU A 14 27.43 6.19 -12.57
N ASN A 15 27.36 6.89 -13.70
CA ASN A 15 28.42 6.90 -14.70
C ASN A 15 29.71 7.59 -14.19
N SER A 16 29.60 8.62 -13.36
CA SER A 16 30.75 9.32 -12.77
C SER A 16 31.26 8.75 -11.44
N ALA A 17 30.50 7.86 -10.79
CA ALA A 17 30.91 7.20 -9.55
C ALA A 17 32.01 6.13 -9.77
N PRO A 18 32.93 5.95 -8.81
CA PRO A 18 33.97 4.92 -8.90
C PRO A 18 33.42 3.51 -8.66
N ASP A 19 34.05 2.50 -9.28
CA ASP A 19 33.74 1.07 -9.07
C ASP A 19 34.21 0.52 -7.69
N LYS A 20 34.67 1.38 -6.79
CA LYS A 20 35.29 1.04 -5.50
C LYS A 20 34.58 1.77 -4.34
N PRO A 21 34.60 1.22 -3.12
CA PRO A 21 34.07 1.91 -1.95
C PRO A 21 34.82 3.24 -1.71
N SER A 22 34.09 4.25 -1.23
CA SER A 22 34.64 5.54 -0.81
C SER A 22 35.54 5.42 0.42
N ASP A 23 36.33 6.47 0.69
CA ASP A 23 37.12 6.55 1.93
C ASP A 23 36.22 6.53 3.18
N THR A 24 35.01 7.10 3.10
CA THR A 24 33.99 7.03 4.16
C THR A 24 33.51 5.60 4.43
N LEU A 25 33.27 4.80 3.38
CA LEU A 25 32.94 3.38 3.54
C LEU A 25 34.12 2.59 4.13
N ILE A 26 35.34 2.87 3.65
CA ILE A 26 36.56 2.23 4.16
C ILE A 26 36.75 2.55 5.65
N MET A 27 36.41 3.76 6.10
CA MET A 27 36.39 4.13 7.52
C MET A 27 35.39 3.27 8.32
N TYR A 28 34.15 3.10 7.87
CA TYR A 28 33.20 2.19 8.52
C TYR A 28 33.68 0.73 8.56
N PHE A 29 34.34 0.26 7.51
CA PHE A 29 34.91 -1.10 7.46
C PHE A 29 36.04 -1.27 8.49
N ASN A 30 36.92 -0.27 8.62
CA ASN A 30 38.00 -0.27 9.61
C ASN A 30 37.50 -0.13 11.05
N ASN A 31 36.36 0.51 11.28
CA ASN A 31 35.71 0.63 12.60
C ASN A 31 34.96 -0.64 13.06
N CYS A 32 34.88 -1.68 12.21
CA CYS A 32 34.28 -2.96 12.55
C CYS A 32 35.24 -3.85 13.35
N THR A 33 34.69 -4.61 14.31
CA THR A 33 35.45 -5.60 15.12
C THR A 33 36.05 -6.71 14.26
N VAL A 34 35.36 -7.09 13.19
CA VAL A 34 35.87 -7.92 12.10
C VAL A 34 35.77 -7.08 10.83
N ASN A 35 36.90 -6.70 10.25
CA ASN A 35 36.94 -5.83 9.07
C ASN A 35 36.34 -6.57 7.85
N PRO A 36 35.24 -6.07 7.27
CA PRO A 36 34.51 -6.77 6.21
C PRO A 36 35.05 -6.49 4.79
N LYS A 37 36.05 -5.62 4.64
CA LYS A 37 36.50 -5.10 3.33
C LYS A 37 36.76 -6.20 2.30
N ASP A 38 37.56 -7.20 2.67
CA ASP A 38 37.97 -8.25 1.72
C ASP A 38 36.83 -9.23 1.40
N SER A 39 35.92 -9.48 2.35
CA SER A 39 34.74 -10.33 2.10
C SER A 39 33.71 -9.62 1.22
N ILE A 40 33.56 -8.30 1.39
CA ILE A 40 32.73 -7.45 0.51
C ILE A 40 33.30 -7.41 -0.91
N LEU A 41 34.61 -7.18 -1.08
CA LEU A 41 35.24 -7.12 -2.40
C LEU A 41 35.16 -8.46 -3.14
N LYS A 42 35.52 -9.57 -2.48
CA LYS A 42 35.40 -10.92 -3.06
C LYS A 42 33.97 -11.29 -3.44
N ARG A 43 32.97 -10.86 -2.65
CA ARG A 43 31.54 -11.06 -2.98
C ARG A 43 31.15 -10.31 -4.25
N VAL A 44 31.58 -9.05 -4.38
CA VAL A 44 31.30 -8.24 -5.58
C VAL A 44 31.95 -8.83 -6.83
N GLU A 45 33.17 -9.36 -6.73
CA GLU A 45 33.86 -10.05 -7.83
C GLU A 45 33.17 -11.37 -8.19
N SER A 46 32.90 -12.23 -7.20
CA SER A 46 32.23 -13.52 -7.42
C SER A 46 30.84 -13.38 -8.04
N LEU A 47 30.06 -12.36 -7.65
CA LEU A 47 28.74 -12.12 -8.22
C LEU A 47 28.79 -11.42 -9.60
N ASP A 48 29.89 -10.74 -9.98
CA ASP A 48 30.08 -10.24 -11.36
C ASP A 48 30.19 -11.42 -12.33
N HIS A 49 31.00 -12.42 -11.99
CA HIS A 49 31.17 -13.62 -12.81
C HIS A 49 29.84 -14.37 -13.02
N ILE A 50 29.10 -14.65 -11.94
CA ILE A 50 27.81 -15.33 -11.99
C ILE A 50 26.78 -14.49 -12.75
N PHE A 51 26.74 -13.17 -12.53
CA PHE A 51 25.83 -12.28 -13.26
C PHE A 51 26.15 -12.26 -14.75
N LYS A 52 27.43 -12.11 -15.13
CA LYS A 52 27.88 -12.03 -16.51
C LYS A 52 27.56 -13.30 -17.28
N GLU A 53 27.80 -14.47 -16.67
CA GLU A 53 27.44 -15.77 -17.22
C GLU A 53 25.93 -15.90 -17.44
N LYS A 54 25.13 -15.72 -16.38
CA LYS A 54 23.66 -15.87 -16.45
C LYS A 54 23.00 -14.83 -17.36
N PHE A 55 23.56 -13.62 -17.46
CA PHE A 55 23.11 -12.60 -18.40
C PHE A 55 23.43 -13.00 -19.85
N ALA A 56 24.61 -13.55 -20.12
CA ALA A 56 25.03 -13.98 -21.44
C ALA A 56 24.27 -15.25 -21.91
N GLU A 57 23.96 -16.18 -21.01
CA GLU A 57 23.04 -17.30 -21.26
C GLU A 57 21.64 -16.80 -21.68
N ALA A 58 21.12 -15.78 -21.00
CA ALA A 58 19.77 -15.30 -21.21
C ALA A 58 19.64 -14.41 -22.47
N VAL A 59 20.60 -13.50 -22.71
CA VAL A 59 20.53 -12.49 -23.79
C VAL A 59 21.34 -12.89 -25.04
N GLY A 60 22.17 -13.91 -24.94
CA GLY A 60 23.11 -14.34 -25.97
C GLY A 60 24.55 -13.90 -25.69
N GLN A 61 25.50 -14.76 -26.04
CA GLN A 61 26.91 -14.66 -25.60
C GLN A 61 27.61 -13.36 -26.03
N GLY A 62 27.21 -12.76 -27.16
CA GLY A 62 27.72 -11.48 -27.63
C GLY A 62 27.38 -10.29 -26.73
N CYS A 63 26.41 -10.43 -25.82
CA CYS A 63 25.95 -9.38 -24.91
C CYS A 63 26.64 -9.41 -23.53
N ALA A 64 27.62 -10.28 -23.31
CA ALA A 64 28.29 -10.45 -22.01
C ALA A 64 28.92 -9.14 -21.45
N GLU A 65 29.48 -8.28 -22.31
CA GLU A 65 30.02 -6.98 -21.89
C GLU A 65 28.92 -5.97 -21.49
N ILE A 66 27.74 -6.04 -22.11
CA ILE A 66 26.57 -5.27 -21.69
C ILE A 66 26.14 -5.71 -20.28
N GLY A 67 26.20 -7.01 -20.00
CA GLY A 67 26.01 -7.57 -18.66
C GLY A 67 26.96 -6.96 -17.63
N SER A 68 28.28 -7.02 -17.89
CA SER A 68 29.28 -6.45 -16.97
C SER A 68 29.12 -4.93 -16.78
N GLN A 69 28.77 -4.18 -17.83
CA GLN A 69 28.47 -2.74 -17.70
C GLN A 69 27.26 -2.47 -16.77
N ARG A 70 26.17 -3.23 -16.93
CA ARG A 70 24.99 -3.12 -16.06
C ARG A 70 25.31 -3.52 -14.62
N TYR A 71 26.10 -4.58 -14.43
CA TYR A 71 26.54 -5.00 -13.11
C TYR A 71 27.39 -3.94 -12.41
N LYS A 72 28.36 -3.32 -13.11
CA LYS A 72 29.18 -2.22 -12.55
C LYS A 72 28.34 -1.03 -12.09
N LEU A 73 27.32 -0.62 -12.86
CA LEU A 73 26.37 0.41 -12.42
C LEU A 73 25.61 -0.01 -11.14
N GLY A 74 25.25 -1.29 -11.04
CA GLY A 74 24.67 -1.88 -9.83
C GLY A 74 25.62 -1.83 -8.63
N VAL A 75 26.91 -2.16 -8.82
CA VAL A 75 27.95 -2.08 -7.78
C VAL A 75 28.16 -0.65 -7.26
N ARG A 76 28.19 0.34 -8.15
CA ARG A 76 28.29 1.77 -7.79
C ARG A 76 27.09 2.22 -6.95
N LEU A 77 25.89 1.84 -7.37
CA LEU A 77 24.65 2.13 -6.63
C LEU A 77 24.64 1.41 -5.27
N TYR A 78 25.07 0.14 -5.22
CA TYR A 78 25.21 -0.65 -4.00
C TYR A 78 26.12 0.01 -2.96
N TYR A 79 27.34 0.44 -3.33
CA TYR A 79 28.22 1.15 -2.40
C TYR A 79 27.60 2.47 -1.94
N ARG A 80 27.05 3.26 -2.87
CA ARG A 80 26.41 4.55 -2.57
C ARG A 80 25.25 4.41 -1.58
N VAL A 81 24.36 3.44 -1.79
CA VAL A 81 23.23 3.17 -0.88
C VAL A 81 23.73 2.62 0.45
N MET A 82 24.72 1.73 0.47
CA MET A 82 25.33 1.24 1.71
C MET A 82 25.89 2.39 2.56
N GLU A 83 26.61 3.33 1.95
CA GLU A 83 27.18 4.49 2.67
C GLU A 83 26.07 5.35 3.29
N SER A 84 25.00 5.62 2.54
CA SER A 84 23.86 6.39 3.06
C SER A 84 23.12 5.65 4.18
N MET A 85 22.96 4.33 4.08
CA MET A 85 22.35 3.51 5.13
C MET A 85 23.19 3.49 6.41
N LEU A 86 24.52 3.39 6.31
CA LEU A 86 25.42 3.42 7.47
C LEU A 86 25.44 4.79 8.15
N LYS A 87 25.40 5.89 7.38
CA LYS A 87 25.27 7.25 7.94
C LYS A 87 23.97 7.43 8.74
N SER A 88 22.84 6.97 8.18
CA SER A 88 21.55 7.01 8.90
C SER A 88 21.53 6.09 10.13
N GLU A 89 22.22 4.95 10.11
CA GLU A 89 22.36 4.09 11.29
C GLU A 89 23.28 4.70 12.35
N GLU A 90 24.35 5.39 11.97
CA GLU A 90 25.24 6.11 12.88
C GLU A 90 24.50 7.25 13.58
N GLU A 91 23.73 8.05 12.83
CA GLU A 91 22.88 9.10 13.39
C GLU A 91 21.83 8.53 14.35
N ARG A 92 21.18 7.41 13.97
CA ARG A 92 20.12 6.75 14.75
C ARG A 92 20.63 6.13 16.06
N LEU A 93 21.81 5.50 16.03
CA LEU A 93 22.33 4.70 17.15
C LEU A 93 23.45 5.38 17.93
N SER A 94 24.04 6.45 17.39
CA SER A 94 25.26 7.10 17.92
C SER A 94 26.42 6.12 18.13
N VAL A 95 26.57 5.16 17.22
CA VAL A 95 27.57 4.08 17.22
C VAL A 95 28.13 3.92 15.81
N GLN A 96 29.45 3.73 15.70
CA GLN A 96 30.15 3.54 14.41
C GLN A 96 30.53 2.09 14.09
N ASN A 97 30.35 1.15 15.03
CA ASN A 97 30.67 -0.26 14.83
C ASN A 97 29.44 -1.03 14.32
N PHE A 98 29.45 -1.35 13.02
CA PHE A 98 28.40 -2.12 12.36
C PHE A 98 28.83 -3.56 12.03
N SER A 99 29.80 -4.10 12.78
CA SER A 99 30.52 -5.34 12.43
C SER A 99 29.60 -6.54 12.20
N LYS A 100 28.46 -6.64 12.89
CA LYS A 100 27.50 -7.74 12.68
C LYS A 100 26.74 -7.61 11.36
N LEU A 101 26.33 -6.40 10.99
CA LEU A 101 25.59 -6.13 9.76
C LEU A 101 26.52 -6.25 8.53
N LEU A 102 27.72 -5.67 8.61
CA LEU A 102 28.67 -5.65 7.50
C LEU A 102 29.44 -6.97 7.29
N ASN A 103 29.26 -7.95 8.18
CA ASN A 103 29.69 -9.34 7.92
C ASN A 103 28.52 -10.27 7.57
N ASP A 104 27.29 -9.75 7.49
CA ASP A 104 26.12 -10.54 7.07
C ASP A 104 26.09 -10.70 5.54
N ASN A 105 26.28 -11.94 5.08
CA ASN A 105 26.33 -12.24 3.65
C ASN A 105 25.01 -11.94 2.94
N ILE A 106 23.88 -12.17 3.61
CA ILE A 106 22.54 -12.04 3.02
C ILE A 106 22.19 -10.55 2.87
N PHE A 107 22.53 -9.71 3.85
CA PHE A 107 22.40 -8.26 3.76
C PHE A 107 23.11 -7.71 2.51
N HIS A 108 24.38 -8.08 2.32
CA HIS A 108 25.16 -7.62 1.18
C HIS A 108 24.62 -8.14 -0.16
N THR A 109 24.28 -9.43 -0.26
CA THR A 109 23.71 -10.00 -1.48
C THR A 109 22.36 -9.38 -1.83
N SER A 110 21.48 -9.13 -0.85
CA SER A 110 20.21 -8.44 -1.06
C SER A 110 20.37 -6.98 -1.46
N LEU A 111 21.29 -6.24 -0.83
CA LEU A 111 21.52 -4.84 -1.16
C LEU A 111 22.04 -4.70 -2.60
N LEU A 112 22.95 -5.58 -3.01
CA LEU A 112 23.48 -5.63 -4.36
C LEU A 112 22.43 -6.10 -5.37
N ALA A 113 21.65 -7.14 -5.05
CA ALA A 113 20.51 -7.57 -5.87
C ALA A 113 19.52 -6.42 -6.12
N CYS A 114 19.20 -5.63 -5.09
CA CYS A 114 18.29 -4.50 -5.20
C CYS A 114 18.87 -3.39 -6.09
N ALA A 115 20.17 -3.09 -5.96
CA ALA A 115 20.86 -2.14 -6.82
C ALA A 115 20.90 -2.59 -8.29
N VAL A 116 21.20 -3.88 -8.54
CA VAL A 116 21.20 -4.47 -9.88
C VAL A 116 19.78 -4.52 -10.46
N GLU A 117 18.75 -4.85 -9.67
CA GLU A 117 17.34 -4.83 -10.10
C GLU A 117 16.91 -3.43 -10.57
N VAL A 118 17.29 -2.36 -9.84
CA VAL A 118 17.00 -0.98 -10.27
C VAL A 118 17.66 -0.68 -11.61
N VAL A 119 18.93 -1.04 -11.79
CA VAL A 119 19.62 -0.86 -13.08
C VAL A 119 18.92 -1.67 -14.18
N MET A 120 18.66 -2.96 -13.96
CA MET A 120 18.01 -3.85 -14.92
C MET A 120 16.63 -3.36 -15.34
N ALA A 121 15.80 -2.92 -14.40
CA ALA A 121 14.47 -2.36 -14.68
C ALA A 121 14.53 -1.06 -15.50
N THR A 122 15.59 -0.24 -15.35
CA THR A 122 15.76 0.99 -16.14
C THR A 122 16.17 0.74 -17.59
N TYR A 123 16.98 -0.28 -17.85
CA TYR A 123 17.39 -0.64 -19.22
C TYR A 123 16.37 -1.54 -19.93
N GLY A 124 15.75 -2.50 -19.23
CA GLY A 124 14.77 -3.42 -19.82
C GLY A 124 13.55 -2.71 -20.42
N ARG A 125 13.10 -1.62 -19.79
CA ARG A 125 11.96 -0.82 -20.28
C ARG A 125 12.24 -0.05 -21.59
N ASN A 126 13.51 0.17 -21.91
CA ASN A 126 13.92 0.85 -23.14
C ASN A 126 14.14 -0.15 -24.28
N ALA A 127 14.66 -1.36 -24.00
CA ALA A 127 14.89 -2.40 -24.99
C ALA A 127 13.58 -2.96 -25.59
N SER A 128 12.53 -3.12 -24.77
CA SER A 128 11.20 -3.59 -25.21
C SER A 128 10.51 -2.68 -26.24
N GLN A 129 11.01 -1.46 -26.49
CA GLN A 129 10.43 -0.53 -27.45
C GLN A 129 11.12 -0.51 -28.83
N THR A 130 12.25 -1.21 -29.02
CA THR A 130 13.11 -1.01 -30.21
C THR A 130 13.14 -2.14 -31.23
N ASP A 131 13.06 -3.42 -30.86
CA ASP A 131 13.20 -4.53 -31.83
C ASP A 131 12.18 -5.66 -31.61
N GLY A 132 11.23 -5.80 -32.54
CA GLY A 132 10.17 -6.83 -32.51
C GLY A 132 10.59 -8.19 -33.09
N THR A 133 11.85 -8.60 -32.95
CA THR A 133 12.41 -9.80 -33.62
C THR A 133 13.33 -10.67 -32.75
N SER A 134 13.66 -10.28 -31.52
CA SER A 134 14.35 -11.16 -30.56
C SER A 134 13.33 -11.86 -29.65
N ALA A 135 13.61 -13.11 -29.26
CA ALA A 135 12.81 -13.81 -28.27
C ALA A 135 12.81 -13.01 -26.95
N GLU A 136 11.63 -12.70 -26.41
CA GLU A 136 11.48 -11.87 -25.21
C GLU A 136 12.09 -12.53 -23.98
N THR A 137 13.38 -12.29 -23.78
CA THR A 137 14.10 -12.68 -22.57
C THR A 137 13.72 -11.72 -21.45
N ASP A 138 12.66 -12.07 -20.72
CA ASP A 138 12.23 -11.26 -19.56
C ASP A 138 13.22 -11.39 -18.40
N LEU A 139 14.14 -10.43 -18.32
CA LEU A 139 15.08 -10.26 -17.21
C LEU A 139 14.47 -9.48 -16.03
N SER A 140 13.14 -9.31 -15.98
CA SER A 140 12.49 -8.64 -14.85
C SER A 140 12.58 -9.48 -13.58
N PHE A 141 12.39 -8.83 -12.42
CA PHE A 141 12.15 -9.50 -11.15
C PHE A 141 11.20 -10.71 -11.32
N PRO A 142 11.47 -11.89 -10.72
CA PRO A 142 12.52 -12.19 -9.75
C PRO A 142 13.81 -12.73 -10.38
N TRP A 143 14.10 -12.50 -11.67
CA TRP A 143 15.28 -13.08 -12.34
C TRP A 143 16.57 -12.90 -11.54
N ILE A 144 16.83 -11.71 -11.00
CA ILE A 144 18.02 -11.42 -10.17
C ILE A 144 18.12 -12.29 -8.89
N LEU A 145 16.99 -12.73 -8.33
CA LEU A 145 16.97 -13.61 -7.16
C LEU A 145 17.51 -15.00 -7.51
N ASN A 146 17.14 -15.51 -8.68
CA ASN A 146 17.63 -16.79 -9.18
C ASN A 146 19.13 -16.72 -9.52
N VAL A 147 19.58 -15.59 -10.10
CA VAL A 147 20.99 -15.38 -10.47
C VAL A 147 21.90 -15.35 -9.23
N PHE A 148 21.46 -14.79 -8.10
CA PHE A 148 22.26 -14.71 -6.87
C PHE A 148 21.92 -15.77 -5.80
N ASP A 149 21.11 -16.78 -6.13
CA ASP A 149 20.48 -17.74 -5.18
C ASP A 149 19.95 -17.07 -3.90
N LEU A 150 19.25 -15.94 -4.08
CA LEU A 150 18.76 -15.11 -2.99
C LEU A 150 17.28 -15.39 -2.72
N LYS A 151 16.92 -15.75 -1.48
CA LYS A 151 15.52 -16.00 -1.13
C LYS A 151 14.74 -14.68 -1.07
N ALA A 152 13.52 -14.70 -1.63
CA ALA A 152 12.68 -13.52 -1.77
C ALA A 152 12.37 -12.82 -0.43
N PHE A 153 12.15 -13.60 0.64
CA PHE A 153 11.92 -13.06 1.99
C PHE A 153 13.13 -12.28 2.55
N ASP A 154 14.35 -12.62 2.13
CA ASP A 154 15.54 -11.86 2.52
C ASP A 154 15.66 -10.57 1.72
N PHE A 155 15.54 -10.64 0.38
CA PHE A 155 15.53 -9.45 -0.48
C PHE A 155 14.53 -8.39 0.00
N TYR A 156 13.31 -8.81 0.37
CA TYR A 156 12.27 -7.95 0.93
C TYR A 156 12.77 -7.03 2.07
N LYS A 157 13.64 -7.53 2.95
CA LYS A 157 14.13 -6.79 4.13
C LYS A 157 14.92 -5.53 3.76
N VAL A 158 15.43 -5.41 2.53
CA VAL A 158 16.21 -4.24 2.11
C VAL A 158 15.39 -3.16 1.40
N ILE A 159 14.24 -3.50 0.79
CA ILE A 159 13.55 -2.64 -0.19
C ILE A 159 13.16 -1.27 0.39
N GLU A 160 12.44 -1.22 1.52
CA GLU A 160 12.01 0.05 2.11
C GLU A 160 13.19 0.92 2.56
N SER A 161 14.30 0.31 3.03
CA SER A 161 15.50 1.04 3.43
C SER A 161 16.29 1.55 2.22
N PHE A 162 16.37 0.77 1.15
CA PHE A 162 16.98 1.15 -0.11
C PHE A 162 16.30 2.40 -0.69
N ILE A 163 14.97 2.42 -0.74
CA ILE A 163 14.20 3.56 -1.25
C ILE A 163 14.40 4.82 -0.38
N LYS A 164 14.49 4.67 0.95
CA LYS A 164 14.79 5.78 1.87
C LYS A 164 16.21 6.33 1.69
N ALA A 165 17.17 5.48 1.33
CA ALA A 165 18.58 5.81 1.25
C ALA A 165 19.04 6.36 -0.11
N GLU A 166 18.29 6.16 -1.20
CA GLU A 166 18.55 6.83 -2.49
C GLU A 166 17.42 7.80 -2.89
N PRO A 167 17.52 9.10 -2.54
CA PRO A 167 16.52 10.10 -2.90
C PRO A 167 16.48 10.43 -4.39
N SER A 168 17.47 10.00 -5.19
CA SER A 168 17.53 10.23 -6.64
C SER A 168 16.72 9.20 -7.45
N LEU A 169 16.11 8.19 -6.81
CA LEU A 169 15.25 7.23 -7.50
C LEU A 169 14.04 7.93 -8.13
N THR A 170 13.74 7.61 -9.39
CA THR A 170 12.53 8.14 -10.03
C THR A 170 11.27 7.48 -9.47
N ARG A 171 10.13 8.12 -9.65
CA ARG A 171 8.82 7.57 -9.26
C ARG A 171 8.56 6.20 -9.91
N GLU A 172 9.08 5.96 -11.10
CA GLU A 172 8.95 4.72 -11.85
C GLU A 172 9.83 3.62 -11.25
N MET A 173 11.06 3.95 -10.81
CA MET A 173 11.93 3.03 -10.07
C MET A 173 11.33 2.67 -8.69
N ILE A 174 10.80 3.66 -7.96
CA ILE A 174 10.15 3.42 -6.66
C ILE A 174 8.93 2.50 -6.84
N LYS A 175 8.04 2.79 -7.82
CA LYS A 175 6.90 1.93 -8.14
C LYS A 175 7.31 0.51 -8.54
N HIS A 176 8.45 0.35 -9.22
CA HIS A 176 8.98 -0.96 -9.57
C HIS A 176 9.40 -1.74 -8.32
N LEU A 177 10.14 -1.11 -7.41
CA LEU A 177 10.53 -1.70 -6.13
C LEU A 177 9.32 -2.00 -5.23
N GLU A 178 8.32 -1.11 -5.16
CA GLU A 178 7.03 -1.38 -4.52
C GLU A 178 6.32 -2.58 -5.15
N ARG A 179 6.35 -2.74 -6.48
CA ARG A 179 5.78 -3.91 -7.16
C ARG A 179 6.56 -5.19 -6.85
N CYS A 180 7.89 -5.13 -6.74
CA CYS A 180 8.70 -6.25 -6.27
C CYS A 180 8.34 -6.63 -4.83
N GLU A 181 8.22 -5.66 -3.93
CA GLU A 181 7.78 -5.89 -2.54
C GLU A 181 6.41 -6.59 -2.48
N HIS A 182 5.44 -6.10 -3.25
CA HIS A 182 4.12 -6.73 -3.37
C HIS A 182 4.19 -8.16 -3.93
N ARG A 183 5.04 -8.44 -4.93
CA ARG A 183 5.25 -9.79 -5.50
C ARG A 183 5.82 -10.76 -4.49
N ILE A 184 6.69 -10.29 -3.61
CA ILE A 184 7.23 -11.10 -2.53
C ILE A 184 6.16 -11.43 -1.50
N MET A 185 5.40 -10.42 -1.07
CA MET A 185 4.34 -10.58 -0.06
C MET A 185 3.14 -11.41 -0.57
N GLU A 186 2.84 -11.38 -1.87
CA GLU A 186 1.72 -12.11 -2.45
C GLU A 186 2.02 -13.58 -2.79
N SER A 187 3.28 -13.95 -3.05
CA SER A 187 3.64 -15.33 -3.39
C SER A 187 5.09 -15.74 -3.10
N LEU A 188 6.10 -14.96 -3.50
CA LEU A 188 7.49 -15.48 -3.51
C LEU A 188 8.05 -15.78 -2.11
N ALA A 189 7.69 -15.02 -1.07
CA ALA A 189 8.08 -15.35 0.30
C ALA A 189 7.39 -16.60 0.86
N TRP A 190 6.35 -17.10 0.20
CA TRP A 190 5.57 -18.28 0.59
C TRP A 190 5.94 -19.55 -0.21
N GLN A 191 6.99 -19.49 -1.03
CA GLN A 191 7.52 -20.67 -1.72
C GLN A 191 8.19 -21.64 -0.73
N SER A 192 8.13 -22.93 -1.02
CA SER A 192 8.88 -23.94 -0.27
C SER A 192 10.39 -23.66 -0.31
N GLY A 193 11.06 -23.87 0.82
CA GLY A 193 12.45 -23.43 1.03
C GLY A 193 12.62 -21.95 1.40
N SER A 194 11.53 -21.18 1.55
CA SER A 194 11.60 -19.81 2.10
C SER A 194 11.88 -19.80 3.61
N PRO A 195 12.86 -19.00 4.10
CA PRO A 195 13.14 -18.83 5.53
C PRO A 195 11.95 -18.29 6.35
N LEU A 196 10.90 -17.79 5.69
CA LEU A 196 9.66 -17.37 6.34
C LEU A 196 9.02 -18.51 7.15
N PHE A 197 9.00 -19.74 6.62
CA PHE A 197 8.34 -20.87 7.29
C PHE A 197 9.06 -21.28 8.57
N ASP A 198 10.39 -21.32 8.56
CA ASP A 198 11.19 -21.58 9.77
C ASP A 198 10.95 -20.51 10.83
N LEU A 199 10.86 -19.25 10.42
CA LEU A 199 10.63 -18.12 11.31
C LEU A 199 9.21 -18.13 11.90
N ILE A 200 8.19 -18.53 11.13
CA ILE A 200 6.82 -18.77 11.62
C ILE A 200 6.82 -19.93 12.63
N LYS A 201 7.42 -21.07 12.27
CA LYS A 201 7.47 -22.27 13.12
C LYS A 201 8.13 -21.97 14.47
N GLN A 202 9.30 -21.34 14.47
CA GLN A 202 9.97 -20.88 15.68
C GLN A 202 9.15 -19.86 16.49
N SER A 203 8.25 -19.09 15.87
CA SER A 203 7.34 -18.19 16.58
C SER A 203 6.21 -18.97 17.27
N LYS A 204 5.61 -19.94 16.56
CA LYS A 204 4.54 -20.81 17.09
C LYS A 204 5.02 -21.72 18.22
N GLU A 205 6.22 -22.28 18.11
CA GLU A 205 6.85 -23.08 19.18
C GLU A 205 7.06 -22.26 20.47
N ARG A 206 7.40 -20.96 20.34
CA ARG A 206 7.52 -20.04 21.48
C ARG A 206 6.17 -19.61 22.07
N GLU A 207 5.13 -19.46 21.24
CA GLU A 207 3.76 -19.20 21.71
C GLU A 207 3.22 -20.37 22.55
N GLY A 208 3.53 -21.62 22.19
CA GLY A 208 3.09 -22.82 22.90
C GLY A 208 3.79 -23.13 24.23
N GLN A 209 4.89 -22.44 24.57
CA GLN A 209 5.63 -22.63 25.83
C GLN A 209 5.30 -21.58 26.91
N ALA A 210 4.41 -20.63 26.63
CA ALA A 210 4.01 -19.62 27.61
C ALA A 210 2.69 -20.02 28.30
N ASP A 211 2.72 -20.20 29.63
CA ASP A 211 1.54 -20.45 30.49
C ASP A 211 0.50 -19.30 30.51
N GLN A 212 0.68 -18.26 29.70
CA GLN A 212 -0.36 -17.27 29.41
C GLN A 212 -0.55 -17.10 27.91
N PRO A 213 -1.80 -17.12 27.40
CA PRO A 213 -2.08 -16.71 26.04
C PRO A 213 -1.82 -15.21 25.90
N GLU A 214 -0.66 -14.81 25.36
CA GLU A 214 -0.48 -13.42 24.95
C GLU A 214 -1.53 -13.10 23.86
N PRO A 215 -2.30 -12.01 24.01
CA PRO A 215 -3.28 -11.64 23.01
C PRO A 215 -2.58 -11.27 21.70
N THR A 216 -3.26 -11.51 20.57
CA THR A 216 -2.80 -11.23 19.19
C THR A 216 -2.45 -9.75 18.90
N SER A 217 -2.63 -8.88 19.89
CA SER A 217 -2.37 -7.44 19.95
C SER A 217 -1.03 -6.95 19.37
N ALA A 218 0.03 -7.77 19.35
CA ALA A 218 1.34 -7.34 18.82
C ALA A 218 1.32 -7.04 17.31
N LEU A 219 0.51 -7.75 16.54
CA LEU A 219 0.30 -7.49 15.10
C LEU A 219 -0.66 -6.33 14.85
N ASN A 220 -1.49 -5.98 15.84
CA ASN A 220 -2.57 -4.99 15.73
C ASN A 220 -2.09 -3.54 15.97
N VAL A 221 -0.83 -3.33 16.37
CA VAL A 221 -0.22 -2.00 16.47
C VAL A 221 0.01 -1.43 15.06
N PRO A 222 -0.40 -0.18 14.76
CA PRO A 222 -0.25 0.44 13.44
C PRO A 222 1.15 0.27 12.82
N LEU A 223 1.20 0.14 11.49
CA LEU A 223 2.47 0.06 10.76
C LEU A 223 3.24 1.38 10.91
N GLN A 224 4.35 1.36 11.62
CA GLN A 224 5.29 2.48 11.73
C GLN A 224 6.50 2.21 10.83
N HIS A 225 6.81 3.18 9.97
CA HIS A 225 7.91 3.12 9.01
C HIS A 225 9.27 3.53 9.63
N ASN A 226 9.44 3.25 10.92
CA ASN A 226 10.62 3.61 11.74
C ASN A 226 11.68 2.49 11.78
N HIS A 227 11.42 1.36 11.12
CA HIS A 227 12.35 0.23 11.04
C HIS A 227 13.41 0.49 9.95
N THR A 228 14.61 -0.07 10.15
CA THR A 228 15.67 -0.09 9.13
C THR A 228 16.04 -1.53 8.78
N ALA A 229 16.74 -1.74 7.66
CA ALA A 229 17.20 -3.08 7.26
C ALA A 229 18.05 -3.74 8.36
N ALA A 230 18.85 -2.95 9.10
CA ALA A 230 19.63 -3.45 10.23
C ALA A 230 18.75 -4.13 11.29
N ASP A 231 17.59 -3.54 11.62
CA ASP A 231 16.63 -4.11 12.58
C ASP A 231 16.02 -5.45 12.10
N LEU A 232 16.03 -5.71 10.79
CA LEU A 232 15.43 -6.89 10.15
C LEU A 232 16.45 -8.03 9.92
N TYR A 233 17.67 -7.69 9.50
CA TYR A 233 18.77 -8.65 9.29
C TYR A 233 19.37 -9.13 10.62
N LEU A 234 19.50 -8.25 11.62
CA LEU A 234 20.02 -8.64 12.93
C LEU A 234 18.97 -9.34 13.82
N SER A 235 17.72 -9.48 13.34
CA SER A 235 16.62 -10.11 14.09
C SER A 235 16.70 -11.65 14.02
N PRO A 236 16.50 -12.40 15.12
CA PRO A 236 16.03 -11.94 16.44
C PRO A 236 17.16 -11.47 17.37
N VAL A 237 17.09 -10.21 17.82
CA VAL A 237 18.02 -9.66 18.82
C VAL A 237 17.49 -9.95 20.23
N ARG A 238 18.36 -10.40 21.16
CA ARG A 238 18.06 -10.34 22.60
C ARG A 238 18.00 -8.88 23.02
N SER A 239 16.83 -8.40 23.43
CA SER A 239 16.58 -6.99 23.77
C SER A 239 17.57 -6.48 24.85
N PRO A 240 18.29 -5.37 24.61
CA PRO A 240 19.07 -4.72 25.65
C PRO A 240 18.16 -4.23 26.79
N LYS A 241 18.58 -4.45 28.05
CA LYS A 241 17.87 -3.90 29.22
C LYS A 241 17.93 -2.37 29.17
N LYS A 242 16.81 -1.69 28.89
CA LYS A 242 16.66 -0.26 29.20
C LYS A 242 16.70 -0.09 30.72
N LYS A 243 17.87 0.26 31.28
CA LYS A 243 17.95 0.85 32.62
C LYS A 243 17.31 2.24 32.56
N ALA A 244 16.03 2.33 32.89
CA ALA A 244 15.39 3.60 33.21
C ALA A 244 15.79 4.01 34.63
N SER A 245 16.92 4.70 34.77
CA SER A 245 17.34 5.31 36.03
C SER A 245 16.74 6.72 36.16
N GLY A 246 15.66 6.83 36.92
CA GLY A 246 15.19 8.10 37.48
C GLY A 246 15.29 8.02 39.01
N PRO A 247 15.90 9.00 39.70
CA PRO A 247 16.00 8.98 41.16
C PRO A 247 14.67 9.41 41.81
N SER A 248 14.25 8.67 42.82
CA SER A 248 13.24 9.11 43.81
C SER A 248 13.91 9.15 45.18
N LEU A 249 13.65 10.21 45.96
CA LEU A 249 14.35 10.54 47.21
C LEU A 249 13.44 10.30 48.42
N GLY A 250 13.87 9.42 49.35
CA GLY A 250 13.32 9.21 50.72
C GLY A 250 11.91 8.57 50.78
N ALA A 251 11.46 7.86 51.83
CA ALA A 251 12.08 7.23 53.01
C ALA A 251 11.02 6.21 53.59
N THR A 252 11.20 5.37 54.64
CA THR A 252 12.27 5.20 55.65
C THR A 252 12.28 3.72 56.16
N SER A 253 13.43 3.27 56.67
CA SER A 253 13.68 2.15 57.62
C SER A 253 12.60 1.10 58.00
N THR A 254 12.89 -0.17 57.73
CA THR A 254 12.91 -1.30 58.72
C THR A 254 13.81 -2.44 58.19
N PRO A 255 14.55 -3.18 59.04
CA PRO A 255 15.36 -4.34 58.64
C PRO A 255 14.59 -5.68 58.74
N ASP A 256 15.20 -6.74 58.22
CA ASP A 256 14.77 -8.16 58.24
C ASP A 256 13.48 -8.56 57.49
N ALA A 257 13.64 -8.74 56.18
CA ALA A 257 13.03 -9.87 55.46
C ALA A 257 13.91 -10.28 54.27
N GLN A 258 14.21 -11.57 54.13
CA GLN A 258 14.97 -12.09 52.98
C GLN A 258 14.17 -11.89 51.67
N PRO A 259 14.75 -11.31 50.61
CA PRO A 259 14.06 -11.21 49.33
C PRO A 259 14.03 -12.58 48.65
N ALA A 260 12.86 -13.23 48.67
CA ALA A 260 12.60 -14.41 47.85
C ALA A 260 12.84 -14.07 46.37
N VAL A 261 13.70 -14.86 45.72
CA VAL A 261 14.05 -14.66 44.30
C VAL A 261 12.85 -15.03 43.44
N THR A 262 12.02 -14.05 43.12
CA THR A 262 11.00 -14.19 42.07
C THR A 262 11.71 -14.28 40.72
N PRO A 263 11.56 -15.37 39.95
CA PRO A 263 12.12 -15.45 38.61
C PRO A 263 11.36 -14.44 37.72
N GLN A 264 12.00 -13.30 37.42
CA GLN A 264 11.49 -12.37 36.42
C GLN A 264 11.38 -13.10 35.07
N THR A 265 10.16 -13.42 34.67
CA THR A 265 9.84 -14.05 33.39
C THR A 265 10.30 -13.13 32.26
N GLN A 266 11.43 -13.47 31.66
CA GLN A 266 11.98 -12.74 30.52
C GLN A 266 11.02 -12.89 29.35
N LYS A 267 10.37 -11.79 28.92
CA LYS A 267 9.54 -11.83 27.71
C LYS A 267 10.37 -12.34 26.53
N PRO A 268 9.93 -13.38 25.80
CA PRO A 268 10.74 -13.96 24.74
C PRO A 268 10.98 -12.93 23.62
N PRO A 269 12.20 -12.86 23.04
CA PRO A 269 12.51 -11.91 21.98
C PRO A 269 11.69 -12.24 20.72
N LYS A 270 10.81 -11.31 20.35
CA LYS A 270 9.96 -11.41 19.15
C LYS A 270 10.76 -11.08 17.89
N SER A 271 10.47 -11.76 16.78
CA SER A 271 11.08 -11.43 15.49
C SER A 271 10.51 -10.12 14.93
N THR A 272 11.36 -9.11 14.77
CA THR A 272 11.04 -7.84 14.13
C THR A 272 10.70 -8.05 12.65
N SER A 273 11.49 -8.90 11.96
CA SER A 273 11.29 -9.21 10.54
C SER A 273 9.97 -9.92 10.27
N LEU A 274 9.61 -10.93 11.08
CA LEU A 274 8.33 -11.63 10.94
C LEU A 274 7.13 -10.72 11.22
N SER A 275 7.17 -9.97 12.32
CA SER A 275 6.06 -9.11 12.74
C SER A 275 5.84 -7.94 11.79
N LEU A 276 6.90 -7.37 11.23
CA LEU A 276 6.79 -6.36 10.17
C LEU A 276 6.22 -6.95 8.88
N PHE A 277 6.73 -8.12 8.44
CA PHE A 277 6.26 -8.79 7.23
C PHE A 277 4.76 -9.07 7.30
N TYR A 278 4.27 -9.67 8.38
CA TYR A 278 2.82 -9.90 8.56
C TYR A 278 2.00 -8.60 8.54
N LYS A 279 2.48 -7.51 9.15
CA LYS A 279 1.78 -6.21 9.09
C LYS A 279 1.65 -5.68 7.66
N LYS A 280 2.69 -5.81 6.83
CA LYS A 280 2.61 -5.41 5.42
C LYS A 280 1.75 -6.35 4.58
N VAL A 281 1.86 -7.67 4.80
CA VAL A 281 0.97 -8.68 4.16
C VAL A 281 -0.49 -8.38 4.49
N TYR A 282 -0.83 -8.13 5.75
CA TYR A 282 -2.20 -7.80 6.15
C TYR A 282 -2.72 -6.51 5.53
N LEU A 283 -1.87 -5.47 5.45
CA LEU A 283 -2.23 -4.22 4.77
C LEU A 283 -2.50 -4.46 3.27
N LEU A 284 -1.62 -5.19 2.57
CA LEU A 284 -1.80 -5.55 1.16
C LEU A 284 -3.08 -6.37 0.94
N ALA A 285 -3.26 -7.41 1.76
CA ALA A 285 -4.39 -8.32 1.73
C ALA A 285 -5.72 -7.57 1.93
N TYR A 286 -5.80 -6.71 2.94
CA TYR A 286 -7.00 -5.93 3.24
C TYR A 286 -7.30 -4.88 2.16
N LEU A 287 -6.29 -4.19 1.61
CA LEU A 287 -6.49 -3.23 0.52
C LEU A 287 -7.03 -3.89 -0.75
N ARG A 288 -6.54 -5.10 -1.09
CA ARG A 288 -7.07 -5.89 -2.21
C ARG A 288 -8.48 -6.39 -1.95
N LEU A 289 -8.71 -6.96 -0.76
CA LEU A 289 -10.03 -7.41 -0.33
C LEU A 289 -11.04 -6.27 -0.45
N ARG A 290 -10.76 -5.12 0.14
CA ARG A 290 -11.65 -3.94 0.11
C ARG A 290 -11.93 -3.45 -1.32
N THR A 291 -10.93 -3.49 -2.21
CA THR A 291 -11.10 -3.09 -3.62
C THR A 291 -12.04 -4.04 -4.36
N LEU A 292 -11.88 -5.36 -4.16
CA LEU A 292 -12.73 -6.37 -4.79
C LEU A 292 -14.14 -6.43 -4.14
N PHE A 293 -14.20 -6.25 -2.83
CA PHE A 293 -15.42 -6.18 -2.03
C PHE A 293 -16.32 -5.03 -2.48
N PHE A 294 -15.78 -3.80 -2.59
CA PHE A 294 -16.56 -2.64 -3.02
C PHE A 294 -17.15 -2.80 -4.44
N ARG A 295 -16.52 -3.60 -5.31
CA ARG A 295 -17.04 -3.91 -6.65
C ARG A 295 -18.12 -5.00 -6.69
N LEU A 296 -18.21 -5.85 -5.66
CA LEU A 296 -19.01 -7.08 -5.67
C LEU A 296 -20.09 -7.19 -4.59
N LEU A 297 -19.90 -6.51 -3.46
CA LEU A 297 -20.65 -6.70 -2.22
C LEU A 297 -20.99 -5.36 -1.54
N SER A 298 -21.07 -4.26 -2.30
CA SER A 298 -21.42 -2.93 -1.81
C SER A 298 -22.79 -2.88 -1.11
N GLU A 299 -23.71 -3.77 -1.47
CA GLU A 299 -25.04 -3.92 -0.87
C GLU A 299 -25.02 -4.70 0.49
N HIS A 300 -23.87 -5.26 0.87
CA HIS A 300 -23.72 -6.11 2.05
C HIS A 300 -22.50 -5.70 2.92
N PRO A 301 -22.38 -4.43 3.35
CA PRO A 301 -21.19 -3.90 4.03
C PRO A 301 -20.78 -4.68 5.29
N ASP A 302 -21.74 -5.27 6.00
CA ASP A 302 -21.53 -6.09 7.20
C ASP A 302 -20.67 -7.36 6.95
N LEU A 303 -20.49 -7.75 5.68
CA LEU A 303 -19.65 -8.89 5.31
C LEU A 303 -18.15 -8.55 5.26
N GLU A 304 -17.75 -7.27 5.08
CA GLU A 304 -16.34 -6.90 4.96
C GLU A 304 -15.52 -7.31 6.19
N PRO A 305 -15.95 -7.03 7.45
CA PRO A 305 -15.22 -7.44 8.64
C PRO A 305 -15.19 -8.95 8.81
N LEU A 306 -16.23 -9.68 8.37
CA LEU A 306 -16.30 -11.14 8.48
C LEU A 306 -15.32 -11.82 7.53
N ILE A 307 -15.29 -11.38 6.27
CA ILE A 307 -14.32 -11.87 5.27
C ILE A 307 -12.90 -11.53 5.71
N TRP A 308 -12.67 -10.31 6.21
CA TRP A 308 -11.37 -9.92 6.75
C TRP A 308 -10.95 -10.81 7.93
N THR A 309 -11.85 -11.09 8.88
CA THR A 309 -11.56 -11.94 10.05
C THR A 309 -11.16 -13.36 9.62
N LEU A 310 -11.91 -13.98 8.70
CA LEU A 310 -11.55 -15.30 8.17
C LEU A 310 -10.20 -15.27 7.44
N PHE A 311 -9.95 -14.25 6.61
CA PHE A 311 -8.73 -14.14 5.82
C PHE A 311 -7.50 -13.93 6.70
N GLN A 312 -7.58 -13.00 7.66
CA GLN A 312 -6.54 -12.73 8.64
C GLN A 312 -6.24 -13.97 9.50
N HIS A 313 -7.28 -14.65 10.00
CA HIS A 313 -7.13 -15.89 10.76
C HIS A 313 -6.46 -17.00 9.94
N THR A 314 -6.83 -17.14 8.66
CA THR A 314 -6.23 -18.11 7.74
C THR A 314 -4.73 -17.86 7.57
N LEU A 315 -4.33 -16.60 7.34
CA LEU A 315 -2.93 -16.24 7.19
C LEU A 315 -2.11 -16.41 8.48
N GLN A 316 -2.70 -16.23 9.66
CA GLN A 316 -1.99 -16.32 10.94
C GLN A 316 -1.83 -17.76 11.48
N ASN A 317 -2.82 -18.61 11.23
CA ASN A 317 -2.94 -19.91 11.90
C ASN A 317 -2.85 -21.08 10.91
N GLU A 318 -3.50 -20.96 9.75
CA GLU A 318 -3.44 -21.95 8.65
C GLU A 318 -2.44 -21.51 7.57
N TYR A 319 -1.29 -20.95 7.98
CA TYR A 319 -0.28 -20.37 7.08
C TYR A 319 0.30 -21.37 6.07
N GLU A 320 0.23 -22.67 6.35
CA GLU A 320 0.55 -23.75 5.40
C GLU A 320 -0.34 -23.74 4.14
N LEU A 321 -1.53 -23.12 4.19
CA LEU A 321 -2.34 -22.88 2.98
C LEU A 321 -1.69 -21.89 2.01
N MET A 322 -0.77 -21.02 2.47
CA MET A 322 -0.01 -20.12 1.60
C MET A 322 1.18 -20.80 0.92
N ARG A 323 1.63 -21.97 1.39
CA ARG A 323 2.79 -22.68 0.83
C ARG A 323 2.60 -22.94 -0.66
N ASP A 324 3.52 -22.42 -1.47
CA ASP A 324 3.53 -22.50 -2.93
C ASP A 324 2.21 -22.01 -3.59
N ARG A 325 1.53 -21.06 -2.91
CA ARG A 325 0.26 -20.46 -3.33
C ARG A 325 0.32 -18.93 -3.29
N HIS A 326 -0.76 -18.31 -3.77
CA HIS A 326 -0.89 -16.87 -3.93
C HIS A 326 -1.91 -16.27 -2.96
N LEU A 327 -1.59 -15.14 -2.34
CA LEU A 327 -2.41 -14.41 -1.37
C LEU A 327 -3.86 -14.21 -1.84
N ASP A 328 -4.02 -13.80 -3.10
CA ASP A 328 -5.32 -13.56 -3.70
C ASP A 328 -6.18 -14.84 -3.87
N GLN A 329 -5.58 -16.03 -3.94
CA GLN A 329 -6.33 -17.31 -3.95
C GLN A 329 -7.07 -17.50 -2.63
N ILE A 330 -6.37 -17.25 -1.52
CA ILE A 330 -6.93 -17.29 -0.17
C ILE A 330 -8.00 -16.20 -0.01
N MET A 331 -7.73 -14.97 -0.45
CA MET A 331 -8.69 -13.85 -0.45
C MET A 331 -10.01 -14.24 -1.13
N MET A 332 -9.96 -14.75 -2.37
CA MET A 332 -11.14 -15.12 -3.14
C MET A 332 -11.90 -16.30 -2.50
N CYS A 333 -11.19 -17.26 -1.91
CA CYS A 333 -11.80 -18.36 -1.17
C CYS A 333 -12.49 -17.90 0.14
N CYS A 334 -11.91 -16.93 0.85
CA CYS A 334 -12.54 -16.31 2.03
C CYS A 334 -13.81 -15.53 1.67
N MET A 335 -13.79 -14.75 0.57
CA MET A 335 -14.98 -14.06 0.05
C MET A 335 -16.10 -15.06 -0.26
N TYR A 336 -15.81 -16.07 -1.09
CA TYR A 336 -16.79 -17.12 -1.43
C TYR A 336 -17.31 -17.86 -0.19
N GLY A 337 -16.42 -18.25 0.73
CA GLY A 337 -16.75 -19.01 1.93
C GLY A 337 -17.72 -18.28 2.86
N ILE A 338 -17.47 -17.00 3.14
CA ILE A 338 -18.35 -16.18 4.01
C ILE A 338 -19.69 -15.89 3.34
N CYS A 339 -19.71 -15.48 2.06
CA CYS A 339 -20.96 -15.24 1.35
C CYS A 339 -21.85 -16.50 1.33
N LYS A 340 -21.25 -17.68 1.11
CA LYS A 340 -21.96 -18.96 1.12
C LYS A 340 -22.64 -19.27 2.46
N VAL A 341 -21.97 -19.07 3.59
CA VAL A 341 -22.58 -19.31 4.92
C VAL A 341 -23.49 -18.17 5.39
N LYS A 342 -23.48 -17.02 4.71
CA LYS A 342 -24.42 -15.90 4.90
C LYS A 342 -25.55 -15.88 3.88
N ASN A 343 -25.70 -16.93 3.07
CA ASN A 343 -26.75 -17.09 2.05
C ASN A 343 -26.78 -15.97 0.98
N VAL A 344 -25.61 -15.41 0.65
CA VAL A 344 -25.42 -14.43 -0.44
C VAL A 344 -24.87 -15.15 -1.68
N ASP A 345 -25.54 -15.05 -2.84
CA ASP A 345 -25.06 -15.67 -4.09
C ASP A 345 -23.85 -14.94 -4.67
N LEU A 346 -22.66 -15.33 -4.22
CA LEU A 346 -21.40 -14.91 -4.81
C LEU A 346 -20.71 -16.10 -5.47
N ARG A 347 -20.92 -16.29 -6.77
CA ARG A 347 -20.28 -17.38 -7.54
C ARG A 347 -18.83 -17.05 -7.88
N PHE A 348 -17.94 -18.06 -7.84
CA PHE A 348 -16.53 -17.90 -8.24
C PHE A 348 -16.34 -17.22 -9.60
N LYS A 349 -17.21 -17.50 -10.59
CA LYS A 349 -17.21 -16.82 -11.90
C LYS A 349 -17.28 -15.29 -11.78
N VAL A 350 -18.09 -14.77 -10.86
CA VAL A 350 -18.24 -13.33 -10.60
C VAL A 350 -16.97 -12.77 -9.93
N ILE A 351 -16.45 -13.49 -8.92
CA ILE A 351 -15.22 -13.10 -8.21
C ILE A 351 -14.03 -13.01 -9.18
N VAL A 352 -13.77 -14.04 -9.99
CA VAL A 352 -12.62 -14.06 -10.90
C VAL A 352 -12.77 -13.08 -12.06
N LEU A 353 -14.00 -12.72 -12.46
CA LEU A 353 -14.22 -11.66 -13.46
C LEU A 353 -13.83 -10.29 -12.89
N ALA A 354 -14.31 -9.91 -11.70
CA ALA A 354 -13.94 -8.64 -11.10
C ALA A 354 -12.47 -8.59 -10.63
N TYR A 355 -11.85 -9.74 -10.35
CA TYR A 355 -10.42 -9.87 -10.05
C TYR A 355 -9.52 -9.54 -11.25
N LYS A 356 -9.87 -9.98 -12.47
CA LYS A 356 -9.13 -9.64 -13.70
C LYS A 356 -9.02 -8.14 -13.94
N GLU A 357 -10.03 -7.38 -13.51
CA GLU A 357 -10.10 -5.92 -13.63
C GLU A 357 -9.31 -5.18 -12.52
N LEU A 358 -8.52 -5.89 -11.71
CA LEU A 358 -7.60 -5.29 -10.74
C LEU A 358 -6.21 -5.15 -11.34
N ALA A 359 -5.56 -4.01 -11.08
CA ALA A 359 -4.22 -3.73 -11.58
C ALA A 359 -3.18 -4.73 -11.05
N ASN A 360 -2.28 -5.16 -11.93
CA ASN A 360 -1.17 -6.08 -11.65
C ASN A 360 -1.57 -7.52 -11.26
N THR A 361 -2.77 -7.99 -11.64
CA THR A 361 -3.18 -9.39 -11.46
C THR A 361 -2.72 -10.28 -12.63
N ASN A 362 -2.75 -11.60 -12.41
CA ASN A 362 -2.50 -12.61 -13.45
C ASN A 362 -3.69 -13.59 -13.48
N GLN A 363 -4.08 -14.06 -14.67
CA GLN A 363 -5.14 -15.06 -14.80
C GLN A 363 -4.72 -16.45 -14.28
N GLU A 364 -3.42 -16.77 -14.37
CA GLU A 364 -2.89 -18.03 -13.83
C GLU A 364 -3.13 -18.17 -12.33
N THR A 365 -3.20 -17.04 -11.59
CA THR A 365 -3.50 -17.01 -10.15
C THR A 365 -4.79 -17.76 -9.77
N PHE A 366 -5.80 -17.84 -10.64
CA PHE A 366 -7.03 -18.61 -10.37
C PHE A 366 -7.26 -19.80 -11.33
N LYS A 367 -6.48 -19.93 -12.41
CA LYS A 367 -6.53 -21.08 -13.33
C LYS A 367 -5.61 -22.23 -12.90
N ARG A 368 -4.46 -21.91 -12.31
CA ARG A 368 -3.37 -22.85 -12.00
C ARG A 368 -2.98 -22.73 -10.52
N VAL A 369 -3.82 -23.29 -9.66
CA VAL A 369 -3.68 -23.30 -8.19
C VAL A 369 -3.20 -24.67 -7.72
N LEU A 370 -2.18 -24.69 -6.85
CA LEU A 370 -1.60 -25.93 -6.34
C LEU A 370 -2.58 -26.71 -5.44
N ILE A 371 -2.86 -27.95 -5.81
CA ILE A 371 -3.73 -28.88 -5.07
C ILE A 371 -2.88 -29.71 -4.10
N ARG A 372 -2.01 -30.57 -4.65
CA ARG A 372 -1.04 -31.44 -3.94
C ARG A 372 0.14 -31.70 -4.87
N GLU A 373 1.36 -31.81 -4.34
CA GLU A 373 2.53 -32.43 -5.01
C GLU A 373 2.55 -32.24 -6.55
N GLU A 374 2.79 -30.99 -6.98
CA GLU A 374 2.84 -30.53 -8.39
C GLU A 374 1.54 -30.62 -9.23
N GLN A 375 0.45 -31.18 -8.71
CA GLN A 375 -0.87 -31.12 -9.34
C GLN A 375 -1.49 -29.72 -9.19
N TYR A 376 -1.80 -29.08 -10.32
CA TYR A 376 -2.49 -27.79 -10.39
C TYR A 376 -3.89 -27.91 -11.01
N ASP A 377 -4.84 -27.12 -10.50
CA ASP A 377 -6.20 -27.01 -11.04
C ASP A 377 -6.74 -25.58 -10.78
N SER A 378 -7.95 -25.29 -11.26
CA SER A 378 -8.72 -24.10 -10.96
C SER A 378 -8.89 -23.81 -9.46
N ILE A 379 -9.11 -22.53 -9.14
CA ILE A 379 -9.42 -22.07 -7.77
C ILE A 379 -10.65 -22.77 -7.16
N ILE A 380 -11.58 -23.26 -7.98
CA ILE A 380 -12.78 -23.97 -7.52
C ILE A 380 -12.41 -25.36 -6.98
N VAL A 381 -11.51 -26.07 -7.67
CA VAL A 381 -11.02 -27.37 -7.22
C VAL A 381 -10.13 -27.21 -5.99
N PHE A 382 -9.25 -26.19 -5.95
CA PHE A 382 -8.52 -25.82 -4.73
C PHE A 382 -9.46 -25.53 -3.54
N TYR A 383 -10.52 -24.75 -3.77
CA TYR A 383 -11.49 -24.42 -2.74
C TYR A 383 -12.14 -25.69 -2.16
N ASN A 384 -12.61 -26.61 -3.00
CA ASN A 384 -13.32 -27.81 -2.57
C ASN A 384 -12.40 -28.88 -1.95
N LEU A 385 -11.23 -29.13 -2.56
CA LEU A 385 -10.33 -30.24 -2.20
C LEU A 385 -9.28 -29.89 -1.14
N VAL A 386 -8.98 -28.61 -0.92
CA VAL A 386 -7.93 -28.16 0.01
C VAL A 386 -8.47 -27.16 1.03
N PHE A 387 -8.93 -25.98 0.56
CA PHE A 387 -9.32 -24.88 1.44
C PHE A 387 -10.46 -25.28 2.39
N MET A 388 -11.54 -25.86 1.86
CA MET A 388 -12.67 -26.32 2.68
C MET A 388 -12.32 -27.50 3.57
N GLN A 389 -11.41 -28.39 3.16
CA GLN A 389 -10.98 -29.52 4.00
C GLN A 389 -10.24 -29.03 5.26
N LYS A 390 -9.59 -27.87 5.20
CA LYS A 390 -8.94 -27.22 6.35
C LYS A 390 -9.88 -26.28 7.13
N LEU A 391 -10.65 -25.44 6.45
CA LEU A 391 -11.35 -24.31 7.08
C LEU A 391 -12.86 -24.50 7.29
N LYS A 392 -13.46 -25.64 6.92
CA LYS A 392 -14.93 -25.87 7.05
C LYS A 392 -15.45 -25.56 8.45
N THR A 393 -14.76 -26.01 9.50
CA THR A 393 -15.14 -25.75 10.90
C THR A 393 -15.12 -24.26 11.24
N ASN A 394 -14.06 -23.56 10.85
CA ASN A 394 -13.85 -22.14 11.12
C ASN A 394 -14.87 -21.28 10.34
N ILE A 395 -15.19 -21.67 9.10
CA ILE A 395 -16.18 -21.00 8.25
C ILE A 395 -17.61 -21.18 8.80
N LEU A 396 -17.97 -22.38 9.28
CA LEU A 396 -19.30 -22.64 9.84
C LEU A 396 -19.59 -21.85 11.14
N GLN A 397 -18.56 -21.47 11.92
CA GLN A 397 -18.74 -20.65 13.12
C GLN A 397 -19.42 -19.30 12.82
N TYR A 398 -19.21 -18.72 11.63
CA TYR A 398 -19.82 -17.46 11.20
C TYR A 398 -21.33 -17.55 10.94
N ALA A 399 -21.87 -18.77 10.74
CA ALA A 399 -23.32 -19.01 10.68
C ALA A 399 -23.94 -19.34 12.06
N SER A 400 -23.13 -19.53 13.10
CA SER A 400 -23.61 -19.86 14.44
C SER A 400 -24.05 -18.62 15.23
N ASN A 401 -24.79 -18.86 16.33
CA ASN A 401 -25.21 -17.83 17.28
C ASN A 401 -24.04 -17.21 18.08
N ARG A 402 -22.81 -17.72 17.93
CA ARG A 402 -21.59 -17.19 18.55
C ARG A 402 -20.50 -17.03 17.49
N PRO A 403 -20.58 -16.00 16.62
CA PRO A 403 -19.56 -15.76 15.60
C PRO A 403 -18.20 -15.44 16.25
N PRO A 404 -17.08 -15.71 15.55
CA PRO A 404 -15.75 -15.33 16.04
C PRO A 404 -15.62 -13.82 16.28
N THR A 405 -14.81 -13.45 17.29
CA THR A 405 -14.44 -12.05 17.52
C THR A 405 -13.80 -11.45 16.27
N LEU A 406 -14.29 -10.29 15.83
CA LEU A 406 -13.81 -9.64 14.61
C LEU A 406 -12.32 -9.26 14.72
N SER A 407 -11.55 -9.56 13.67
CA SER A 407 -10.17 -9.10 13.56
C SER A 407 -10.14 -7.58 13.31
N PRO A 408 -9.22 -6.84 13.96
CA PRO A 408 -9.08 -5.41 13.70
C PRO A 408 -8.65 -5.17 12.26
N ILE A 409 -9.23 -4.15 11.64
CA ILE A 409 -8.87 -3.72 10.29
C ILE A 409 -7.48 -3.06 10.33
N PRO A 410 -6.53 -3.43 9.43
CA PRO A 410 -5.23 -2.80 9.35
C PRO A 410 -5.35 -1.29 9.12
N HIS A 411 -4.80 -0.49 10.04
CA HIS A 411 -4.75 0.95 9.87
C HIS A 411 -3.92 1.30 8.63
N ILE A 412 -4.53 1.95 7.64
CA ILE A 412 -3.86 2.41 6.41
C ILE A 412 -2.91 3.57 6.77
N PRO A 413 -1.57 3.38 6.72
CA PRO A 413 -0.63 4.47 6.98
C PRO A 413 -0.59 5.45 5.80
N GLY A 414 -0.01 6.64 6.03
CA GLY A 414 0.44 7.47 4.92
C GLY A 414 1.64 6.83 4.20
N SER A 415 1.86 7.16 2.93
CA SER A 415 3.04 6.73 2.19
C SER A 415 4.33 7.04 2.97
N PRO A 416 5.23 6.07 3.21
CA PRO A 416 6.53 6.34 3.85
C PRO A 416 7.38 7.28 2.99
N TYR A 417 7.21 7.20 1.68
CA TYR A 417 7.88 8.05 0.72
C TYR A 417 7.18 9.40 0.70
N GLN A 418 7.84 10.40 1.30
CA GLN A 418 7.35 11.78 1.40
C GLN A 418 7.45 12.50 0.05
N PHE A 419 6.69 12.06 -0.95
CA PHE A 419 6.57 12.78 -2.21
C PHE A 419 6.11 14.21 -1.92
N SER A 420 6.76 15.20 -2.55
CA SER A 420 6.38 16.62 -2.45
C SER A 420 4.91 16.89 -2.81
N ASN A 421 4.33 16.02 -3.64
CA ASN A 421 2.93 16.05 -4.09
C ASN A 421 2.04 14.95 -3.44
N SER A 422 2.48 14.27 -2.38
CA SER A 422 1.60 13.37 -1.63
C SER A 422 0.53 14.17 -0.86
N PRO A 423 -0.74 13.75 -0.87
CA PRO A 423 -1.79 14.43 -0.11
C PRO A 423 -1.51 14.31 1.39
N ARG A 424 -1.01 15.39 2.00
CA ARG A 424 -0.78 15.47 3.44
C ARG A 424 -2.12 15.43 4.18
N ARG A 425 -2.31 14.44 5.07
CA ARG A 425 -3.37 14.53 6.08
C ARG A 425 -3.04 15.71 7.00
N VAL A 426 -3.89 16.73 6.98
CA VAL A 426 -3.89 17.75 8.02
C VAL A 426 -4.47 17.13 9.30
N PRO A 427 -3.85 17.32 10.48
CA PRO A 427 -4.38 16.79 11.73
C PRO A 427 -5.81 17.28 11.98
N ALA A 428 -6.70 16.37 12.42
CA ALA A 428 -8.04 16.72 12.85
C ALA A 428 -7.95 17.62 14.09
N GLY A 429 -8.11 18.92 13.89
CA GLY A 429 -7.84 19.97 14.88
C GLY A 429 -7.22 21.24 14.27
N ASN A 430 -6.50 21.13 13.15
CA ASN A 430 -5.98 22.30 12.44
C ASN A 430 -6.95 22.75 11.35
N ASN A 431 -7.65 23.87 11.59
CA ASN A 431 -8.51 24.51 10.61
C ASN A 431 -7.71 24.87 9.33
N ILE A 432 -8.04 24.22 8.21
CA ILE A 432 -7.54 24.62 6.90
C ILE A 432 -8.33 25.85 6.46
N TYR A 433 -7.65 26.98 6.25
CA TYR A 433 -8.26 28.20 5.72
C TYR A 433 -7.89 28.37 4.23
N ILE A 434 -8.87 28.22 3.35
CA ILE A 434 -8.67 28.44 1.91
C ILE A 434 -8.92 29.92 1.61
N SER A 435 -7.87 30.67 1.27
CA SER A 435 -7.99 32.01 0.69
C SER A 435 -7.92 31.92 -0.84
N PRO A 436 -8.74 32.69 -1.58
CA PRO A 436 -8.50 32.91 -3.01
C PRO A 436 -7.09 33.46 -3.24
N LEU A 437 -6.41 32.96 -4.27
CA LEU A 437 -5.15 33.51 -4.75
C LEU A 437 -5.33 35.00 -5.09
N LYS A 438 -4.41 35.85 -4.61
CA LYS A 438 -4.33 37.23 -5.11
C LYS A 438 -3.90 37.17 -6.57
N SER A 439 -4.63 37.88 -7.45
CA SER A 439 -4.19 38.07 -8.84
C SER A 439 -2.79 38.71 -8.84
N PRO A 440 -1.82 38.23 -9.66
CA PRO A 440 -0.49 38.82 -9.72
C PRO A 440 -0.48 40.29 -10.21
N TYR A 441 -1.54 40.72 -10.89
CA TYR A 441 -1.64 42.05 -11.47
C TYR A 441 -2.27 43.06 -10.51
N LYS A 442 -1.42 43.64 -9.65
CA LYS A 442 -1.38 45.08 -9.29
C LYS A 442 -0.33 45.32 -8.21
N PHE A 443 0.90 45.63 -8.63
CA PHE A 443 1.90 46.33 -7.83
C PHE A 443 2.07 47.74 -8.41
N SER A 444 1.58 48.74 -7.68
CA SER A 444 1.91 50.15 -7.89
C SER A 444 1.57 50.93 -6.59
N ASP A 445 2.62 51.48 -6.00
CA ASP A 445 2.67 52.52 -4.96
C ASP A 445 2.10 52.28 -3.54
N GLY A 446 2.94 52.64 -2.56
CA GLY A 446 2.48 53.30 -1.32
C GLY A 446 2.52 52.48 -0.03
N PHE A 447 3.63 52.61 0.73
CA PHE A 447 3.78 52.48 2.19
C PHE A 447 2.98 51.39 2.96
N GLN A 448 3.73 50.46 3.55
CA GLN A 448 3.18 49.40 4.41
C GLN A 448 2.77 49.93 5.79
N SER A 449 1.60 49.50 6.29
CA SER A 449 1.23 49.53 7.71
C SER A 449 0.77 48.13 8.14
N PRO A 450 1.21 47.56 9.29
CA PRO A 450 1.12 46.10 9.52
C PRO A 450 -0.26 45.55 9.91
N THR A 451 -1.28 46.39 10.08
CA THR A 451 -2.50 46.07 10.85
C THR A 451 -3.78 45.79 10.04
N LYS A 452 -3.67 45.44 8.74
CA LYS A 452 -4.81 45.01 7.90
C LYS A 452 -4.61 43.64 7.24
N MET A 453 -4.45 42.60 8.06
CA MET A 453 -4.23 41.21 7.62
C MET A 453 -5.45 40.28 7.80
N THR A 454 -6.67 40.75 7.48
CA THR A 454 -7.83 39.87 7.22
C THR A 454 -8.61 40.36 5.99
N PRO A 455 -8.86 39.51 4.97
CA PRO A 455 -9.68 39.88 3.83
C PRO A 455 -11.16 39.95 4.25
N ARG A 456 -11.65 41.15 4.57
CA ARG A 456 -13.00 41.42 5.12
C ARG A 456 -14.20 41.06 4.23
N SER A 457 -14.04 40.37 3.10
CA SER A 457 -15.13 40.16 2.14
C SER A 457 -14.97 39.00 1.13
N ARG A 458 -14.25 37.92 1.49
CA ARG A 458 -14.36 36.62 0.79
C ARG A 458 -14.37 35.46 1.79
N ILE A 459 -15.21 34.46 1.53
CA ILE A 459 -15.60 33.41 2.48
C ILE A 459 -14.37 32.63 2.99
N LEU A 460 -14.19 32.61 4.31
CA LEU A 460 -13.32 31.65 4.99
C LEU A 460 -14.08 30.33 5.13
N VAL A 461 -13.58 29.28 4.48
CA VAL A 461 -14.02 27.90 4.73
C VAL A 461 -13.05 27.29 5.71
N SER A 462 -13.52 26.86 6.88
CA SER A 462 -12.79 25.96 7.79
C SER A 462 -13.12 24.52 7.43
N ILE A 463 -12.11 23.64 7.52
CA ILE A 463 -12.30 22.19 7.45
C ILE A 463 -11.80 21.62 8.78
N GLY A 464 -12.72 21.24 9.67
CA GLY A 464 -12.38 20.74 11.01
C GLY A 464 -13.56 20.64 12.00
N GLU A 465 -14.55 21.53 11.90
CA GLU A 465 -15.76 21.48 12.74
C GLU A 465 -16.84 20.54 12.16
N SER A 466 -17.78 20.11 12.98
CA SER A 466 -18.95 19.34 12.51
C SER A 466 -19.80 20.20 11.57
N PHE A 467 -19.75 19.87 10.28
CA PHE A 467 -20.41 20.66 9.24
C PHE A 467 -21.95 20.61 9.36
N GLY A 468 -22.52 21.62 10.02
CA GLY A 468 -23.97 21.88 9.98
C GLY A 468 -24.46 22.25 8.57
N THR A 469 -25.62 21.67 8.23
CA THR A 469 -26.49 21.77 7.02
C THR A 469 -25.84 21.77 5.61
N SER A 470 -26.50 21.03 4.71
CA SER A 470 -26.09 20.76 3.32
C SER A 470 -25.84 22.03 2.47
N ASP A 471 -26.50 23.13 2.82
CA ASP A 471 -26.51 24.40 2.06
C ASP A 471 -25.11 25.00 1.86
N LYS A 472 -24.18 24.72 2.78
CA LYS A 472 -22.78 25.18 2.68
C LYS A 472 -22.03 24.46 1.55
N PHE A 473 -22.28 23.18 1.31
CA PHE A 473 -21.67 22.43 0.21
C PHE A 473 -22.24 22.83 -1.15
N GLN A 474 -23.54 23.15 -1.24
CA GLN A 474 -24.12 23.69 -2.47
C GLN A 474 -23.45 25.02 -2.88
N LYS A 475 -23.15 25.91 -1.94
CA LYS A 475 -22.42 27.17 -2.22
C LYS A 475 -20.98 26.95 -2.70
N ILE A 476 -20.29 25.93 -2.18
CA ILE A 476 -18.94 25.56 -2.65
C ILE A 476 -19.02 25.05 -4.09
N ASN A 477 -19.93 24.12 -4.39
CA ASN A 477 -20.11 23.59 -5.74
C ASN A 477 -20.52 24.69 -6.74
N GLN A 478 -21.42 25.61 -6.34
CA GLN A 478 -21.77 26.78 -7.15
C GLN A 478 -20.58 27.69 -7.44
N MET A 479 -19.67 27.94 -6.48
CA MET A 479 -18.46 28.74 -6.75
C MET A 479 -17.50 28.03 -7.72
N VAL A 480 -17.31 26.71 -7.59
CA VAL A 480 -16.45 25.95 -8.51
C VAL A 480 -17.03 26.00 -9.92
N CYS A 481 -18.32 25.68 -10.10
CA CYS A 481 -18.98 25.70 -11.41
C CYS A 481 -19.12 27.11 -12.03
N ASN A 482 -19.19 28.17 -11.23
CA ASN A 482 -19.27 29.55 -11.75
C ASN A 482 -17.92 30.12 -12.19
N SER A 483 -16.80 29.46 -11.84
CA SER A 483 -15.45 29.94 -12.18
C SER A 483 -15.15 29.90 -13.68
N ASP A 484 -15.78 28.98 -14.42
CA ASP A 484 -15.57 28.79 -15.87
C ASP A 484 -16.28 29.82 -16.77
N ARG A 485 -17.11 30.72 -16.22
CA ARG A 485 -17.87 31.70 -17.03
C ARG A 485 -17.14 33.01 -17.36
N GLN A 486 -15.90 33.22 -16.92
CA GLN A 486 -15.14 34.46 -17.18
C GLN A 486 -14.32 34.50 -18.49
N LEU A 487 -14.53 33.56 -19.42
CA LEU A 487 -13.81 33.53 -20.71
C LEU A 487 -14.66 33.87 -21.96
N LYS A 488 -15.86 34.45 -21.80
CA LYS A 488 -16.65 34.98 -22.93
C LYS A 488 -17.37 36.30 -22.62
N ARG A 489 -16.76 37.42 -23.00
CA ARG A 489 -17.40 38.56 -23.69
C ARG A 489 -16.38 39.64 -24.09
N SER A 490 -16.10 39.70 -25.39
CA SER A 490 -15.63 40.92 -26.07
C SER A 490 -16.85 41.68 -26.61
N ALA A 491 -16.63 42.93 -27.04
CA ALA A 491 -17.60 43.92 -27.57
C ALA A 491 -18.37 44.77 -26.53
N GLU A 492 -17.95 46.05 -26.43
CA GLU A 492 -18.73 47.29 -26.71
C GLU A 492 -20.17 47.47 -26.14
N VAL A 493 -20.64 48.64 -25.68
CA VAL A 493 -20.14 50.06 -25.69
C VAL A 493 -20.64 50.80 -24.42
N SER A 494 -20.07 51.98 -24.12
CA SER A 494 -20.25 52.78 -22.89
C SER A 494 -21.42 53.79 -22.85
N THR A 495 -21.94 54.10 -21.64
CA THR A 495 -22.34 55.48 -21.23
C THR A 495 -22.20 55.71 -19.70
N ALA A 496 -22.05 56.99 -19.32
CA ALA A 496 -21.48 57.62 -18.10
C ALA A 496 -22.23 57.47 -16.72
N PRO A 497 -21.69 58.01 -15.58
CA PRO A 497 -22.02 57.55 -14.21
C PRO A 497 -22.45 58.59 -13.11
N LYS A 498 -23.17 58.10 -12.07
CA LYS A 498 -23.27 58.64 -10.65
C LYS A 498 -23.91 60.06 -10.47
N PRO A 499 -24.22 60.60 -9.24
CA PRO A 499 -23.87 60.18 -7.87
C PRO A 499 -24.98 60.25 -6.76
N LEU A 500 -24.53 60.07 -5.51
CA LEU A 500 -25.23 59.96 -4.20
C LEU A 500 -25.93 61.23 -3.66
N LYS A 501 -26.97 61.04 -2.80
CA LYS A 501 -27.42 61.85 -1.62
C LYS A 501 -28.76 61.29 -1.10
N ARG A 502 -29.18 61.39 0.18
CA ARG A 502 -28.51 61.59 1.49
C ARG A 502 -29.51 61.18 2.60
N LEU A 503 -29.02 60.71 3.75
CA LEU A 503 -29.81 60.22 4.89
C LEU A 503 -30.57 61.36 5.64
N ARG A 504 -31.78 61.07 6.16
CA ARG A 504 -32.40 61.74 7.32
C ARG A 504 -33.26 60.75 8.14
N PHE A 505 -33.24 60.94 9.45
CA PHE A 505 -34.16 60.40 10.46
C PHE A 505 -35.44 61.31 10.49
N ASP A 506 -36.58 60.99 11.13
CA ASP A 506 -36.80 60.23 12.37
C ASP A 506 -38.31 59.85 12.58
N ILE A 507 -38.58 59.00 13.58
CA ILE A 507 -39.83 58.87 14.39
C ILE A 507 -41.09 58.13 13.83
N GLU A 508 -41.75 57.40 14.74
CA GLU A 508 -42.91 56.49 14.60
C GLU A 508 -44.29 57.19 14.76
N GLY A 509 -45.40 56.55 14.34
CA GLY A 509 -46.76 57.02 14.69
C GLY A 509 -47.97 56.40 13.95
N GLN A 510 -48.43 55.23 14.41
CA GLN A 510 -49.81 54.70 14.51
C GLN A 510 -50.93 54.72 13.42
N ASP A 511 -51.71 53.62 13.50
CA ASP A 511 -53.18 53.43 13.35
C ASP A 511 -53.89 53.12 12.00
N GLU A 512 -55.08 52.53 12.16
CA GLU A 512 -55.82 51.61 11.28
C GLU A 512 -56.68 52.24 10.17
N ALA A 513 -57.02 51.46 9.11
CA ALA A 513 -58.38 50.92 8.89
C ALA A 513 -58.66 50.39 7.45
N ASP A 514 -59.42 49.28 7.40
CA ASP A 514 -60.34 48.69 6.38
C ASP A 514 -60.52 49.34 4.97
N GLY A 515 -60.75 48.64 3.85
CA GLY A 515 -60.97 47.20 3.62
C GLY A 515 -61.49 46.81 2.22
N SER A 516 -62.10 45.61 2.12
CA SER A 516 -62.96 45.06 1.04
C SER A 516 -62.42 44.08 -0.07
N LYS A 517 -62.63 42.78 0.21
CA LYS A 517 -63.23 41.70 -0.64
C LYS A 517 -62.73 41.42 -2.09
N HIS A 518 -62.14 40.23 -2.32
CA HIS A 518 -62.88 39.01 -2.76
C HIS A 518 -62.05 37.70 -2.59
N LEU A 519 -62.73 36.54 -2.47
CA LEU A 519 -62.17 35.20 -2.20
C LEU A 519 -62.22 34.28 -3.47
N PRO A 520 -61.97 32.95 -3.41
CA PRO A 520 -60.63 32.32 -3.40
C PRO A 520 -60.49 31.11 -4.38
N GLN A 521 -59.30 30.53 -4.57
CA GLN A 521 -59.17 29.05 -4.61
C GLN A 521 -57.73 28.52 -4.43
N GLU A 522 -57.65 27.29 -3.95
CA GLU A 522 -56.44 26.69 -3.38
C GLU A 522 -55.54 25.95 -4.37
N SER A 523 -54.27 25.92 -3.99
CA SER A 523 -53.33 24.80 -4.22
C SER A 523 -53.99 23.41 -4.16
N LYS A 524 -53.62 22.54 -5.11
CA LYS A 524 -53.47 21.09 -4.90
C LYS A 524 -52.62 20.44 -5.99
N PHE A 525 -51.30 20.67 -5.94
CA PHE A 525 -50.32 19.83 -6.67
C PHE A 525 -50.07 18.50 -5.91
N GLN A 526 -51.17 17.89 -5.45
CA GLN A 526 -51.25 16.59 -4.75
C GLN A 526 -52.35 15.75 -5.42
N GLN A 527 -52.29 15.61 -6.73
CA GLN A 527 -53.20 14.73 -7.48
C GLN A 527 -52.55 14.14 -8.73
N LYS A 528 -51.39 13.49 -8.56
CA LYS A 528 -50.79 12.65 -9.62
C LYS A 528 -49.85 11.56 -9.13
N LEU A 529 -50.21 10.87 -8.03
CA LEU A 529 -49.42 9.74 -7.51
C LEU A 529 -50.22 8.75 -6.64
N ALA A 530 -51.42 8.33 -7.06
CA ALA A 530 -52.10 7.11 -6.56
C ALA A 530 -53.40 6.74 -7.31
N GLU A 531 -53.30 6.33 -8.58
CA GLU A 531 -54.27 5.43 -9.26
C GLU A 531 -53.42 4.61 -10.25
N MET A 532 -52.87 3.45 -9.90
CA MET A 532 -53.50 2.17 -9.52
C MET A 532 -54.34 1.53 -10.64
N THR A 533 -53.74 0.50 -11.28
CA THR A 533 -54.35 -0.79 -11.68
C THR A 533 -55.67 -0.76 -12.48
N SER A 534 -55.73 -1.35 -13.69
CA SER A 534 -55.88 -2.81 -13.79
C SER A 534 -55.89 -3.37 -15.25
N THR A 535 -55.53 -4.65 -15.35
CA THR A 535 -55.66 -5.67 -16.42
C THR A 535 -57.13 -6.04 -16.78
N PRO A 536 -57.48 -7.06 -17.63
CA PRO A 536 -56.78 -7.83 -18.72
C PRO A 536 -57.64 -8.10 -20.01
N THR A 537 -57.11 -8.83 -21.02
CA THR A 537 -57.71 -10.00 -21.77
C THR A 537 -56.76 -10.44 -22.92
N ARG A 538 -56.51 -11.71 -23.31
CA ARG A 538 -57.34 -12.91 -23.68
C ARG A 538 -57.85 -12.80 -25.15
N MET A 539 -57.67 -13.72 -26.13
CA MET A 539 -57.08 -15.09 -26.22
C MET A 539 -56.82 -15.55 -27.70
N GLN A 540 -55.79 -16.38 -27.92
CA GLN A 540 -55.81 -17.70 -28.64
C GLN A 540 -56.01 -17.85 -30.18
N LYS A 541 -55.31 -18.89 -30.74
CA LYS A 541 -55.36 -19.52 -32.11
C LYS A 541 -54.72 -18.69 -33.24
N GLN A 542 -54.02 -19.28 -34.24
CA GLN A 542 -53.91 -20.68 -34.72
C GLN A 542 -52.43 -20.99 -35.11
N LYS A 543 -51.88 -22.18 -34.78
CA LYS A 543 -51.54 -23.31 -35.69
C LYS A 543 -50.49 -23.00 -36.78
N LEU A 544 -49.29 -23.62 -36.75
CA LEU A 544 -48.88 -25.01 -37.14
C LEU A 544 -48.30 -25.02 -38.57
N ASN A 545 -47.34 -25.92 -38.85
CA ASN A 545 -46.41 -25.96 -39.99
C ASN A 545 -45.35 -24.83 -40.00
N ASP A 546 -44.10 -25.05 -40.40
CA ASP A 546 -43.46 -26.25 -40.96
C ASP A 546 -42.23 -26.70 -40.15
N GLY A 547 -41.89 -27.98 -40.28
CA GLY A 547 -40.56 -28.50 -39.99
C GLY A 547 -40.03 -29.27 -41.18
N ASN A 548 -38.87 -29.89 -40.99
CA ASN A 548 -38.11 -30.73 -41.93
C ASN A 548 -37.12 -29.99 -42.85
N ASP A 549 -36.17 -30.79 -43.36
CA ASP A 549 -34.99 -30.47 -44.17
C ASP A 549 -33.85 -29.80 -43.35
N THR A 550 -32.64 -30.38 -43.21
CA THR A 550 -31.97 -31.44 -43.99
C THR A 550 -31.14 -32.41 -43.14
N SER A 551 -30.98 -33.64 -43.62
CA SER A 551 -29.94 -34.60 -43.20
C SER A 551 -29.53 -35.51 -44.36
N ALA A 552 -28.25 -35.92 -44.38
CA ALA A 552 -27.58 -36.74 -45.41
C ALA A 552 -27.39 -36.04 -46.79
N SER A 553 -26.37 -36.34 -47.60
CA SER A 553 -25.32 -37.38 -47.59
C SER A 553 -23.99 -36.85 -48.16
N GLU A 554 -22.91 -37.63 -48.02
CA GLU A 554 -21.64 -37.58 -48.80
C GLU A 554 -20.80 -36.26 -48.66
N GLU A 555 -19.48 -36.28 -48.50
CA GLU A 555 -18.43 -37.30 -48.73
C GLU A 555 -17.32 -37.17 -47.65
#